data_AF-A0A6J2PCT3-F1
#
_entry.id   AF-A0A6J2PCT3-F1
#
_cell.length_a   1.000
_cell.length_b   1.000
_cell.length_c   1.000
_cell.angle_alpha   90.00
_cell.angle_beta   90.00
_cell.angle_gamma   90.00
#
_symmetry.space_group_name_H-M   'P 1'
#
loop_
_entity.id
_entity.type
_entity.pdbx_description
1 polymer ?
#
loop_
_entity_poly.entity_id
_entity_poly.type
_entity_poly.pdbx_seq_one_letter_code
_entity_poly.pdbx_strand_id
1 'polypeptide(L)'
;MFCSCYPCCRVRPSCTLVNLRAILCQPCADQSQTTLVSKLEALQCHFTWDLDTSRSKLFRCRERFEDFFTEDRHSWLGHIYKLRGFIEYKLGFTEEAQSFFNKATEAFRQMRNADEGPWLVVNYGNLAWLHHHLGDPAESEAYLTKVDTLMKKYQSPAQDELHPEIYAEKAWTFIRFSTDKMLLAADYFQRAIRMQPDMVEWHTYHPGAPGRVSQVKLVSGKGPD
;
A
#
# COMPACT_ATOMS: atom_id res chain seq x y z
N MET A 1 22.54 35.40 -16.28
CA MET A 1 22.03 35.24 -14.91
C MET A 1 22.24 33.79 -14.50
N PHE A 2 23.37 33.50 -13.85
CA PHE A 2 23.65 32.22 -13.22
C PHE A 2 23.69 32.47 -11.72
N CYS A 3 22.77 31.88 -10.96
CA CYS A 3 22.79 31.95 -9.51
C CYS A 3 23.58 30.74 -9.00
N SER A 4 24.83 30.99 -8.62
CA SER A 4 25.78 30.04 -8.06
C SER A 4 25.32 29.58 -6.67
N CYS A 5 25.40 28.27 -6.46
CA CYS A 5 25.39 27.65 -5.14
C CYS A 5 26.62 28.07 -4.31
N TYR A 6 26.53 27.82 -2.99
CA TYR A 6 27.50 27.95 -1.89
C TYR A 6 27.48 29.24 -1.06
N PRO A 7 27.47 29.05 0.27
CA PRO A 7 28.35 29.78 1.16
C PRO A 7 29.34 28.85 1.88
N CYS A 8 30.61 29.06 1.55
CA CYS A 8 31.75 29.23 2.46
C CYS A 8 31.73 28.50 3.83
N CYS A 9 32.43 27.37 3.92
CA CYS A 9 33.17 26.99 5.13
C CYS A 9 34.61 27.50 5.00
N ARG A 10 34.93 28.61 5.67
CA ARG A 10 36.31 29.12 5.78
C ARG A 10 36.78 28.89 7.22
N VAL A 11 37.61 27.87 7.43
CA VAL A 11 38.30 27.65 8.71
C VAL A 11 39.69 28.29 8.60
N ARG A 12 40.03 29.18 9.54
CA ARG A 12 41.42 29.49 9.88
C ARG A 12 41.59 29.48 11.41
N PRO A 13 42.76 29.05 11.93
CA PRO A 13 42.96 28.79 13.35
C PRO A 13 43.60 29.98 14.06
N SER A 14 43.16 30.31 15.28
CA SER A 14 44.05 30.76 16.36
C SER A 14 43.32 30.86 17.70
N CYS A 15 43.90 30.17 18.69
CA CYS A 15 43.95 30.41 20.13
C CYS A 15 42.68 30.49 21.02
N THR A 16 42.81 29.70 22.09
CA THR A 16 42.26 29.80 23.46
C THR A 16 40.81 29.39 23.73
N LEU A 17 40.68 28.12 24.17
CA LEU A 17 39.88 27.63 25.31
C LEU A 17 38.66 28.47 25.73
N VAL A 18 37.46 28.13 25.24
CA VAL A 18 36.20 28.18 26.01
C VAL A 18 35.22 27.12 25.48
N ASN A 19 34.78 26.23 26.38
CA ASN A 19 33.61 25.33 26.34
C ASN A 19 32.94 25.02 24.99
N LEU A 20 33.14 23.79 24.49
CA LEU A 20 32.27 23.16 23.50
C LEU A 20 30.91 22.80 24.13
N ARG A 21 29.93 23.69 24.02
CA ARG A 21 28.54 23.23 23.83
C ARG A 21 28.36 23.03 22.34
N ALA A 22 28.22 21.77 21.93
CA ALA A 22 27.79 21.41 20.60
C ALA A 22 26.45 22.08 20.31
N ILE A 23 26.45 23.09 19.42
CA ILE A 23 25.23 23.60 18.82
C ILE A 23 24.82 22.55 17.79
N LEU A 24 23.94 21.64 18.22
CA LEU A 24 23.36 20.60 17.40
C LEU A 24 22.55 21.24 16.27
N CYS A 25 22.99 21.02 15.03
CA CYS A 25 22.24 21.32 13.81
C CYS A 25 21.15 20.23 13.59
N GLN A 26 20.31 20.00 14.60
CA GLN A 26 19.26 18.97 14.60
C GLN A 26 17.91 19.33 13.95
N PRO A 27 17.49 20.60 13.71
CA PRO A 27 16.10 20.85 13.31
C PRO A 27 15.77 20.47 11.86
N CYS A 28 16.76 20.37 10.96
CA CYS A 28 16.48 20.10 9.53
C CYS A 28 16.13 18.62 9.26
N ALA A 29 16.81 17.69 9.95
CA ALA A 29 16.59 16.26 9.76
C ALA A 29 15.24 15.80 10.32
N ASP A 30 14.86 16.33 11.51
CA ASP A 30 13.58 16.03 12.14
C ASP A 30 12.40 16.58 11.34
N GLN A 31 12.54 17.77 10.75
CA GLN A 31 11.52 18.35 9.85
C GLN A 31 11.38 17.56 8.54
N SER A 32 12.47 17.10 7.94
CA SER A 32 12.41 16.27 6.73
C SER A 32 11.73 14.93 6.99
N GLN A 33 12.03 14.28 8.13
CA GLN A 33 11.39 13.02 8.49
C GLN A 33 9.90 13.21 8.79
N THR A 34 9.53 14.27 9.52
CA THR A 34 8.13 14.59 9.80
C THR A 34 7.34 14.84 8.51
N THR A 35 7.97 15.53 7.55
CA THR A 35 7.36 15.79 6.23
C THR A 35 7.17 14.52 5.41
N LEU A 36 8.14 13.59 5.46
CA LEU A 36 8.06 12.31 4.77
C LEU A 36 6.94 11.43 5.34
N VAL A 37 6.87 11.27 6.66
CA VAL A 37 5.83 10.47 7.33
C VAL A 37 4.43 11.00 6.99
N SER A 38 4.24 12.32 7.02
CA SER A 38 2.95 12.93 6.66
C SER A 38 2.51 12.60 5.23
N LYS A 39 3.46 12.54 4.27
CA LYS A 39 3.16 12.11 2.89
C LYS A 39 2.80 10.63 2.81
N LEU A 40 3.51 9.77 3.57
CA LEU A 40 3.25 8.34 3.62
C LEU A 40 1.87 8.02 4.22
N GLU A 41 1.46 8.74 5.26
CA GLU A 41 0.15 8.61 5.91
C GLU A 41 -1.01 9.01 4.99
N ALA A 42 -0.77 9.91 4.03
CA ALA A 42 -1.78 10.33 3.05
C ALA A 42 -2.01 9.30 1.92
N LEU A 43 -1.11 8.31 1.76
CA LEU A 43 -1.22 7.31 0.71
C LEU A 43 -2.46 6.43 0.88
N GLN A 44 -3.00 5.92 -0.22
CA GLN A 44 -3.98 4.83 -0.19
C GLN A 44 -3.28 3.49 -0.38
N CYS A 45 -2.90 2.85 0.73
CA CYS A 45 -2.28 1.53 0.69
C CYS A 45 -2.55 0.69 1.96
N HIS A 46 -2.07 -0.56 1.99
CA HIS A 46 -2.38 -1.48 3.09
C HIS A 46 -1.90 -0.96 4.46
N PHE A 47 -0.85 -0.13 4.48
CA PHE A 47 -0.33 0.50 5.69
C PHE A 47 -1.23 1.59 6.25
N THR A 48 -2.12 2.18 5.45
CA THR A 48 -3.01 3.29 5.83
C THR A 48 -4.49 2.93 5.83
N TRP A 49 -4.83 1.67 5.52
CA TRP A 49 -6.23 1.20 5.45
C TRP A 49 -6.81 0.67 6.76
N ASP A 50 -6.11 0.87 7.88
CA ASP A 50 -6.57 0.48 9.22
C ASP A 50 -7.00 -1.01 9.26
N LEU A 51 -6.11 -1.89 8.84
CA LEU A 51 -6.32 -3.33 8.85
C LEU A 51 -5.99 -3.91 10.23
N ASP A 52 -6.75 -4.91 10.69
CA ASP A 52 -6.44 -5.64 11.93
C ASP A 52 -5.14 -6.44 11.77
N THR A 53 -4.04 -5.88 12.26
CA THR A 53 -2.71 -6.51 12.23
C THR A 53 -2.45 -7.37 13.47
N SER A 54 -3.48 -7.86 14.17
CA SER A 54 -3.28 -8.83 15.24
C SER A 54 -2.58 -10.08 14.70
N ARG A 55 -1.63 -10.61 15.47
CA ARG A 55 -0.77 -11.71 15.01
C ARG A 55 -1.58 -12.96 14.63
N SER A 56 -2.66 -13.25 15.35
CA SER A 56 -3.56 -14.37 15.07
C SER A 56 -4.31 -14.18 13.75
N LYS A 57 -4.71 -12.94 13.41
CA LYS A 57 -5.34 -12.61 12.14
C LYS A 57 -4.37 -12.76 10.98
N LEU A 58 -3.16 -12.20 11.12
CA LEU A 58 -2.10 -12.27 10.12
C LEU A 58 -1.74 -13.72 9.78
N PHE A 59 -1.55 -14.59 10.78
CA PHE A 59 -1.27 -16.00 10.54
C PHE A 59 -2.42 -16.72 9.84
N ARG A 60 -3.68 -16.49 10.25
CA ARG A 60 -4.85 -17.05 9.56
C ARG A 60 -4.90 -16.66 8.08
N CYS A 61 -4.64 -15.39 7.78
CA CYS A 61 -4.59 -14.91 6.40
C CYS A 61 -3.39 -15.48 5.63
N ARG A 62 -2.24 -15.68 6.30
CA ARG A 62 -1.05 -16.31 5.73
C ARG A 62 -1.29 -17.78 5.35
N GLU A 63 -2.03 -18.52 6.18
CA GLU A 63 -2.38 -19.94 5.94
C GLU A 63 -3.39 -20.08 4.79
N ARG A 64 -4.41 -19.21 4.73
CA ARG A 64 -5.43 -19.19 3.68
C ARG A 64 -4.95 -18.60 2.34
N PHE A 65 -3.65 -18.44 2.17
CA PHE A 65 -3.11 -17.74 1.01
C PHE A 65 -3.33 -18.50 -0.29
N GLU A 66 -3.15 -19.83 -0.28
CA GLU A 66 -3.40 -20.68 -1.44
C GLU A 66 -4.88 -20.67 -1.85
N ASP A 67 -5.80 -20.57 -0.88
CA ASP A 67 -7.24 -20.45 -1.14
C ASP A 67 -7.53 -19.22 -2.02
N PHE A 68 -6.81 -18.10 -1.81
CA PHE A 68 -7.03 -16.89 -2.61
C PHE A 68 -6.73 -17.13 -4.09
N PHE A 69 -5.68 -17.85 -4.45
CA PHE A 69 -5.39 -18.15 -5.86
C PHE A 69 -6.47 -19.00 -6.52
N THR A 70 -7.01 -19.97 -5.78
CA THR A 70 -8.07 -20.86 -6.27
C THR A 70 -9.40 -20.13 -6.43
N GLU A 71 -9.79 -19.32 -5.43
CA GLU A 71 -11.05 -18.58 -5.43
C GLU A 71 -11.02 -17.41 -6.41
N ASP A 72 -9.88 -16.73 -6.56
CA ASP A 72 -9.79 -15.49 -7.34
C ASP A 72 -9.53 -15.68 -8.85
N ARG A 73 -9.40 -16.94 -9.30
CA ARG A 73 -9.19 -17.36 -10.70
C ARG A 73 -8.17 -16.49 -11.46
N HIS A 74 -6.96 -16.34 -10.90
CA HIS A 74 -5.83 -15.56 -11.45
C HIS A 74 -6.08 -14.05 -11.71
N SER A 75 -7.33 -13.59 -11.68
CA SER A 75 -7.72 -12.22 -12.06
C SER A 75 -7.31 -11.19 -11.00
N TRP A 76 -7.02 -11.65 -9.78
CA TRP A 76 -6.51 -10.82 -8.68
C TRP A 76 -5.08 -11.14 -8.29
N LEU A 77 -4.31 -11.83 -9.14
CA LEU A 77 -2.96 -12.31 -8.81
C LEU A 77 -2.03 -11.21 -8.25
N GLY A 78 -1.99 -10.04 -8.91
CA GLY A 78 -1.21 -8.89 -8.42
C GLY A 78 -1.66 -8.40 -7.04
N HIS A 79 -2.96 -8.41 -6.76
CA HIS A 79 -3.54 -7.99 -5.47
C HIS A 79 -3.21 -9.01 -4.36
N ILE A 80 -3.28 -10.31 -4.68
CA ILE A 80 -2.91 -11.40 -3.78
C ILE A 80 -1.46 -11.27 -3.34
N TYR A 81 -0.52 -11.12 -4.29
CA TYR A 81 0.89 -10.91 -3.95
C TYR A 81 1.11 -9.65 -3.13
N LYS A 82 0.41 -8.57 -3.45
CA LYS A 82 0.53 -7.31 -2.72
C LYS A 82 0.06 -7.43 -1.26
N LEU A 83 -1.10 -8.06 -1.04
CA LEU A 83 -1.59 -8.31 0.32
C LEU A 83 -0.65 -9.26 1.08
N ARG A 84 -0.08 -10.27 0.40
CA ARG A 84 0.93 -11.15 1.00
C ARG A 84 2.15 -10.40 1.47
N GLY A 85 2.69 -9.51 0.64
CA GLY A 85 3.85 -8.69 1.01
C GLY A 85 3.59 -7.88 2.27
N PHE A 86 2.41 -7.29 2.39
CA PHE A 86 2.00 -6.58 3.61
C PHE A 86 1.93 -7.51 4.84
N ILE A 87 1.32 -8.69 4.71
CA ILE A 87 1.21 -9.67 5.81
C ILE A 87 2.59 -10.15 6.26
N GLU A 88 3.48 -10.49 5.33
CA GLU A 88 4.85 -10.93 5.62
C GLU A 88 5.63 -9.84 6.36
N TYR A 89 5.53 -8.59 5.89
CA TYR A 89 6.15 -7.45 6.57
C TYR A 89 5.65 -7.32 8.01
N LYS A 90 4.32 -7.36 8.24
CA LYS A 90 3.74 -7.25 9.58
C LYS A 90 4.11 -8.43 10.50
N LEU A 91 4.51 -9.57 9.93
CA LEU A 91 5.03 -10.72 10.66
C LEU A 91 6.55 -10.69 10.88
N GLY A 92 7.25 -9.69 10.34
CA GLY A 92 8.71 -9.51 10.50
C GLY A 92 9.55 -10.12 9.36
N PHE A 93 8.93 -10.58 8.28
CA PHE A 93 9.58 -11.19 7.12
C PHE A 93 9.78 -10.16 6.00
N THR A 94 10.73 -9.25 6.20
CA THR A 94 10.95 -8.09 5.33
C THR A 94 11.42 -8.45 3.91
N GLU A 95 12.33 -9.42 3.77
CA GLU A 95 12.86 -9.84 2.46
C GLU A 95 11.75 -10.48 1.62
N GLU A 96 10.94 -11.34 2.24
CA GLU A 96 9.76 -11.95 1.65
C GLU A 96 8.74 -10.88 1.27
N ALA A 97 8.52 -9.88 2.13
CA ALA A 97 7.63 -8.77 1.81
C ALA A 97 8.05 -8.04 0.53
N GLN A 98 9.34 -7.69 0.42
CA GLN A 98 9.87 -7.05 -0.78
C GLN A 98 9.72 -7.94 -2.02
N SER A 99 10.04 -9.24 -1.90
CA SER A 99 9.86 -10.22 -2.97
C SER A 99 8.43 -10.28 -3.47
N PHE A 100 7.45 -10.30 -2.56
CA PHE A 100 6.03 -10.31 -2.92
C PHE A 100 5.55 -9.00 -3.53
N PHE A 101 6.00 -7.83 -3.06
CA PHE A 101 5.70 -6.56 -3.74
C PHE A 101 6.28 -6.50 -5.15
N ASN A 102 7.48 -7.06 -5.38
CA ASN A 102 8.06 -7.16 -6.71
C ASN A 102 7.25 -8.10 -7.62
N LYS A 103 6.85 -9.28 -7.11
CA LYS A 103 5.94 -10.20 -7.81
C LYS A 103 4.59 -9.57 -8.15
N ALA A 104 4.05 -8.73 -7.26
CA ALA A 104 2.82 -8.00 -7.53
C ALA A 104 2.97 -7.05 -8.73
N THR A 105 4.06 -6.28 -8.79
CA THR A 105 4.36 -5.38 -9.92
C THR A 105 4.44 -6.17 -11.23
N GLU A 106 5.18 -7.28 -11.22
CA GLU A 106 5.35 -8.12 -12.40
C GLU A 106 4.04 -8.76 -12.87
N ALA A 107 3.26 -9.32 -11.95
CA ALA A 107 1.95 -9.89 -12.26
C ALA A 107 1.02 -8.86 -12.92
N PHE A 108 0.99 -7.63 -12.40
CA PHE A 108 0.19 -6.57 -13.00
C PHE A 108 0.66 -6.19 -14.41
N ARG A 109 1.98 -6.10 -14.64
CA ARG A 109 2.52 -5.80 -15.98
C ARG A 109 2.13 -6.83 -17.00
N GLN A 110 2.24 -8.11 -16.64
CA GLN A 110 1.84 -9.22 -17.51
C GLN A 110 0.33 -9.25 -17.76
N MET A 111 -0.49 -9.11 -16.72
CA MET A 111 -1.94 -9.16 -16.82
C MET A 111 -2.54 -7.98 -17.60
N ARG A 112 -1.95 -6.79 -17.47
CA ARG A 112 -2.43 -5.57 -18.12
C ARG A 112 -1.72 -5.29 -19.45
N ASN A 113 -0.70 -6.07 -19.78
CA ASN A 113 0.17 -5.88 -20.94
C ASN A 113 0.66 -4.42 -21.05
N ALA A 114 1.07 -3.85 -19.92
CA ALA A 114 1.47 -2.46 -19.80
C ALA A 114 2.46 -2.27 -18.64
N ASP A 115 3.49 -1.46 -18.83
CA ASP A 115 4.56 -1.25 -17.84
C ASP A 115 4.10 -0.47 -16.61
N GLU A 116 3.11 0.40 -16.79
CA GLU A 116 2.57 1.28 -15.76
C GLU A 116 1.05 1.47 -15.89
N GLY A 117 0.41 1.80 -14.77
CA GLY A 117 -1.00 2.10 -14.70
C GLY A 117 -1.48 2.30 -13.26
N PRO A 118 -2.73 2.75 -13.07
CA PRO A 118 -3.27 3.09 -11.76
C PRO A 118 -3.34 1.90 -10.79
N TRP A 119 -3.39 0.66 -11.29
CA TRP A 119 -3.34 -0.57 -10.49
C TRP A 119 -2.02 -0.77 -9.71
N LEU A 120 -0.95 -0.04 -10.06
CA LEU A 120 0.32 -0.06 -9.33
C LEU A 120 0.35 0.86 -8.11
N VAL A 121 -0.56 1.84 -8.02
CA VAL A 121 -0.53 2.90 -6.99
C VAL A 121 -0.43 2.33 -5.59
N VAL A 122 -1.30 1.38 -5.25
CA VAL A 122 -1.31 0.76 -3.91
C VAL A 122 -0.01 0.00 -3.64
N ASN A 123 0.61 -0.62 -4.66
CA ASN A 123 1.84 -1.39 -4.47
C ASN A 123 3.05 -0.48 -4.26
N TYR A 124 3.14 0.60 -5.04
CA TYR A 124 4.17 1.62 -4.84
C TYR A 124 4.00 2.34 -3.51
N GLY A 125 2.77 2.53 -3.04
CA GLY A 125 2.54 3.03 -1.69
C GLY A 125 3.03 2.06 -0.60
N ASN A 126 2.85 0.74 -0.78
CA ASN A 126 3.40 -0.25 0.16
C ASN A 126 4.93 -0.29 0.13
N LEU A 127 5.54 -0.18 -1.06
CA LEU A 127 7.00 -0.12 -1.20
C LEU A 127 7.57 1.16 -0.57
N ALA A 128 6.90 2.31 -0.72
CA ALA A 128 7.30 3.55 -0.05
C ALA A 128 7.35 3.38 1.47
N TRP A 129 6.31 2.77 2.06
CA TRP A 129 6.28 2.43 3.48
C TRP A 129 7.35 1.40 3.89
N LEU A 130 7.58 0.37 3.07
CA LEU A 130 8.61 -0.64 3.34
C LEU A 130 9.99 0.00 3.43
N HIS A 131 10.38 0.81 2.43
CA HIS A 131 11.68 1.48 2.40
C HIS A 131 11.84 2.50 3.53
N HIS A 132 10.76 3.22 3.89
CA HIS A 132 10.77 4.09 5.07
C HIS A 132 11.12 3.30 6.35
N HIS A 133 10.46 2.17 6.60
CA HIS A 133 10.73 1.34 7.77
C HIS A 133 12.12 0.68 7.75
N LEU A 134 12.71 0.51 6.57
CA LEU A 134 14.09 0.01 6.41
C LEU A 134 15.16 1.08 6.63
N GLY A 135 14.77 2.33 6.89
CA GLY A 135 15.71 3.45 7.04
C GLY A 135 16.28 3.94 5.70
N ASP A 136 15.56 3.72 4.60
CA ASP A 136 15.93 4.16 3.25
C ASP A 136 14.96 5.26 2.76
N PRO A 137 15.16 6.52 3.20
CA PRO A 137 14.28 7.63 2.83
C PRO A 137 14.37 7.98 1.34
N ALA A 138 15.52 7.76 0.70
CA ALA A 138 15.70 8.08 -0.71
C ALA A 138 14.83 7.19 -1.60
N GLU A 139 14.83 5.88 -1.35
CA GLU A 139 13.98 4.94 -2.09
C GLU A 139 12.49 5.11 -1.73
N SER A 140 12.19 5.45 -0.46
CA SER A 140 10.82 5.81 -0.05
C SER A 140 10.28 7.01 -0.83
N GLU A 141 11.06 8.08 -0.97
CA GLU A 141 10.71 9.27 -1.77
C GLU A 141 10.60 8.96 -3.27
N ALA A 142 11.43 8.06 -3.79
CA ALA A 142 11.34 7.61 -5.18
C ALA A 142 9.99 6.93 -5.45
N TYR A 143 9.51 6.08 -4.54
CA TYR A 143 8.18 5.46 -4.65
C TYR A 143 7.03 6.44 -4.45
N LEU A 144 7.16 7.41 -3.54
CA LEU A 144 6.19 8.52 -3.43
C LEU A 144 6.05 9.27 -4.76
N THR A 145 7.19 9.58 -5.40
CA THR A 145 7.20 10.25 -6.71
C THR A 145 6.51 9.41 -7.79
N LYS A 146 6.69 8.09 -7.78
CA LYS A 146 5.97 7.18 -8.69
C LYS A 146 4.47 7.21 -8.44
N VAL A 147 4.03 7.18 -7.18
CA VAL A 147 2.60 7.31 -6.83
C VAL A 147 2.03 8.63 -7.34
N ASP A 148 2.69 9.75 -7.05
CA ASP A 148 2.25 11.08 -7.48
C ASP A 148 2.15 11.19 -9.01
N THR A 149 3.13 10.61 -9.72
CA THR A 149 3.16 10.60 -11.18
C THR A 149 1.97 9.83 -11.75
N LEU A 150 1.70 8.63 -11.21
CA LEU A 150 0.56 7.81 -11.63
C LEU A 150 -0.77 8.51 -11.32
N MET A 151 -0.94 9.08 -10.14
CA MET A 151 -2.19 9.76 -9.75
C MET A 151 -2.45 11.04 -10.55
N LYS A 152 -1.40 11.73 -11.00
CA LYS A 152 -1.54 12.87 -11.93
C LYS A 152 -1.89 12.41 -13.34
N LYS A 153 -1.32 11.30 -13.81
CA LYS A 153 -1.54 10.76 -15.16
C LYS A 153 -2.91 10.09 -15.31
N TYR A 154 -3.33 9.36 -14.28
CA TYR A 154 -4.57 8.58 -14.24
C TYR A 154 -5.49 9.13 -13.17
N GLN A 155 -6.04 10.32 -13.45
CA GLN A 155 -6.97 10.97 -12.53
C GLN A 155 -8.27 10.17 -12.40
N SER A 156 -8.92 10.28 -11.24
CA SER A 156 -10.24 9.70 -11.05
C SER A 156 -11.25 10.30 -12.04
N PRO A 157 -12.15 9.50 -12.64
CA PRO A 157 -13.23 10.01 -13.48
C PRO A 157 -14.20 10.95 -12.73
N ALA A 158 -14.27 10.82 -11.40
CA ALA A 158 -15.09 11.69 -10.54
C ALA A 158 -14.20 12.57 -9.67
N GLN A 159 -14.50 13.87 -9.65
CA GLN A 159 -13.76 14.86 -8.85
C GLN A 159 -13.80 14.50 -7.37
N ASP A 160 -12.67 14.68 -6.68
CA ASP A 160 -12.50 14.42 -5.24
C ASP A 160 -12.76 12.97 -4.79
N GLU A 161 -12.88 12.02 -5.73
CA GLU A 161 -12.97 10.59 -5.44
C GLU A 161 -11.65 9.86 -5.74
N LEU A 162 -11.46 8.70 -5.12
CA LEU A 162 -10.32 7.84 -5.43
C LEU A 162 -10.46 7.24 -6.82
N HIS A 163 -9.33 6.94 -7.46
CA HIS A 163 -9.32 6.19 -8.72
C HIS A 163 -10.00 4.81 -8.52
N PRO A 164 -10.83 4.33 -9.47
CA PRO A 164 -11.63 3.11 -9.29
C PRO A 164 -10.81 1.85 -9.00
N GLU A 165 -9.61 1.70 -9.56
CA GLU A 165 -8.68 0.60 -9.21
C GLU A 165 -8.34 0.59 -7.71
N ILE A 166 -8.20 1.76 -7.07
CA ILE A 166 -7.94 1.86 -5.62
C ILE A 166 -9.18 1.43 -4.83
N TYR A 167 -10.38 1.84 -5.26
CA TYR A 167 -11.63 1.41 -4.63
C TYR A 167 -11.82 -0.11 -4.73
N ALA A 168 -11.63 -0.68 -5.93
CA ALA A 168 -11.77 -2.10 -6.16
C ALA A 168 -10.78 -2.92 -5.32
N GLU A 169 -9.53 -2.47 -5.22
CA GLU A 169 -8.54 -3.13 -4.39
C GLU A 169 -8.85 -3.05 -2.90
N LYS A 170 -9.25 -1.87 -2.40
CA LYS A 170 -9.63 -1.68 -0.99
C LYS A 170 -10.82 -2.55 -0.62
N ALA A 171 -11.81 -2.66 -1.52
CA ALA A 171 -12.96 -3.54 -1.37
C ALA A 171 -12.54 -5.01 -1.28
N TRP A 172 -11.74 -5.47 -2.24
CA TRP A 172 -11.24 -6.85 -2.29
C TRP A 172 -10.44 -7.19 -1.01
N THR A 173 -9.53 -6.31 -0.59
CA THR A 173 -8.76 -6.48 0.64
C THR A 173 -9.68 -6.60 1.85
N PHE A 174 -10.71 -5.76 1.98
CA PHE A 174 -11.64 -5.84 3.12
C PHE A 174 -12.44 -7.13 3.13
N ILE A 175 -12.86 -7.67 1.98
CA ILE A 175 -13.51 -9.00 1.94
C ILE A 175 -12.57 -10.10 2.42
N ARG A 176 -11.28 -10.03 2.04
CA ARG A 176 -10.28 -11.04 2.41
C ARG A 176 -9.79 -10.93 3.85
N PHE A 177 -9.76 -9.71 4.37
CA PHE A 177 -9.05 -9.38 5.59
C PHE A 177 -9.95 -8.92 6.74
N SER A 178 -11.17 -8.44 6.48
CA SER A 178 -12.03 -7.81 7.49
C SER A 178 -13.50 -8.21 7.30
N THR A 179 -13.91 -9.31 7.94
CA THR A 179 -15.29 -9.82 7.86
C THR A 179 -16.33 -8.84 8.40
N ASP A 180 -15.92 -7.94 9.29
CA ASP A 180 -16.72 -6.85 9.85
C ASP A 180 -16.87 -5.65 8.88
N LYS A 181 -15.98 -5.52 7.88
CA LYS A 181 -15.99 -4.42 6.90
C LYS A 181 -16.69 -4.78 5.58
N MET A 182 -17.53 -5.83 5.56
CA MET A 182 -18.20 -6.29 4.32
C MET A 182 -19.12 -5.24 3.69
N LEU A 183 -19.89 -4.49 4.49
CA LEU A 183 -20.75 -3.42 3.95
C LEU A 183 -19.93 -2.30 3.32
N LEU A 184 -18.82 -1.94 3.95
CA LEU A 184 -17.89 -0.94 3.43
C LEU A 184 -17.19 -1.43 2.15
N ALA A 185 -16.85 -2.72 2.08
CA ALA A 185 -16.33 -3.31 0.86
C ALA A 185 -17.36 -3.27 -0.29
N ALA A 186 -18.64 -3.48 0.00
CA ALA A 186 -19.69 -3.36 -1.01
C ALA A 186 -19.80 -1.93 -1.55
N ASP A 187 -19.79 -0.91 -0.68
CA ASP A 187 -19.79 0.50 -1.09
C ASP A 187 -18.60 0.82 -2.00
N TYR A 188 -17.40 0.38 -1.64
CA TYR A 188 -16.21 0.61 -2.46
C TYR A 188 -16.30 -0.06 -3.84
N PHE A 189 -16.75 -1.32 -3.94
CA PHE A 189 -16.97 -1.94 -5.24
C PHE A 189 -18.04 -1.23 -6.05
N GLN A 190 -19.13 -0.78 -5.40
CA GLN A 190 -20.18 -0.04 -6.07
C GLN A 190 -19.66 1.27 -6.67
N ARG A 191 -18.80 2.01 -5.94
CA ARG A 191 -18.14 3.22 -6.47
C ARG A 191 -17.23 2.90 -7.65
N ALA A 192 -16.41 1.86 -7.55
CA ALA A 192 -15.53 1.43 -8.64
C ALA A 192 -16.32 1.07 -9.91
N ILE A 193 -17.35 0.21 -9.76
CA ILE A 193 -18.25 -0.22 -10.84
C ILE A 193 -18.98 0.97 -11.48
N ARG A 194 -19.46 1.91 -10.69
CA ARG A 194 -20.13 3.12 -11.22
C ARG A 194 -19.20 3.92 -12.14
N MET A 195 -17.90 3.97 -11.83
CA MET A 195 -16.92 4.68 -12.63
C MET A 195 -16.45 3.89 -13.85
N GLN A 196 -16.32 2.57 -13.74
CA GLN A 196 -15.93 1.67 -14.85
C GLN A 196 -16.81 0.41 -14.83
N PRO A 197 -17.99 0.46 -15.47
CA PRO A 197 -18.96 -0.63 -15.40
C PRO A 197 -18.55 -1.88 -16.17
N ASP A 198 -17.59 -1.79 -17.08
CA ASP A 198 -17.16 -2.90 -17.93
C ASP A 198 -16.22 -3.89 -17.22
N MET A 199 -15.79 -3.59 -16.00
CA MET A 199 -14.87 -4.42 -15.21
C MET A 199 -15.60 -5.61 -14.58
N VAL A 200 -15.71 -6.70 -15.34
CA VAL A 200 -16.45 -7.93 -14.98
C VAL A 200 -16.01 -8.51 -13.63
N GLU A 201 -14.72 -8.43 -13.31
CA GLU A 201 -14.18 -8.91 -12.04
C GLU A 201 -14.86 -8.19 -10.87
N TRP A 202 -14.95 -6.85 -10.91
CA TRP A 202 -15.48 -6.09 -9.78
C TRP A 202 -16.94 -6.44 -9.46
N HIS A 203 -17.75 -6.68 -10.50
CA HIS A 203 -19.11 -7.20 -10.32
C HIS A 203 -19.14 -8.57 -9.65
N THR A 204 -18.22 -9.46 -10.04
CA THR A 204 -18.12 -10.82 -9.49
C THR A 204 -17.75 -10.81 -8.00
N TYR A 205 -16.85 -9.91 -7.60
CA TYR A 205 -16.39 -9.78 -6.21
C TYR A 205 -17.21 -8.78 -5.38
N HIS A 206 -18.26 -8.18 -5.92
CA HIS A 206 -19.17 -7.38 -5.12
C HIS A 206 -19.89 -8.29 -4.09
N PRO A 207 -19.94 -7.95 -2.78
CA PRO A 207 -20.59 -8.79 -1.76
C PRO A 207 -22.04 -9.15 -2.03
N GLY A 208 -22.78 -8.30 -2.75
CA GLY A 208 -24.17 -8.54 -3.18
C GLY A 208 -24.33 -9.31 -4.50
N ALA A 209 -23.25 -9.79 -5.12
CA ALA A 209 -23.33 -10.49 -6.40
C ALA A 209 -24.05 -11.85 -6.29
N PRO A 210 -24.94 -12.19 -7.25
CA PRO A 210 -25.62 -13.48 -7.24
C PRO A 210 -24.62 -14.64 -7.30
N GLY A 211 -24.80 -15.63 -6.41
CA GLY A 211 -23.91 -16.80 -6.28
C GLY A 211 -22.89 -16.74 -5.15
N ARG A 212 -22.70 -15.59 -4.47
CA ARG A 212 -21.74 -15.46 -3.35
C ARG A 212 -22.30 -15.78 -1.95
N VAL A 213 -23.61 -15.97 -1.84
CA VAL A 213 -24.32 -16.27 -0.57
C VAL A 213 -23.90 -17.61 0.05
N SER A 214 -23.14 -18.45 -0.67
CA SER A 214 -22.80 -19.81 -0.23
C SER A 214 -21.51 -19.96 0.60
N GLN A 215 -20.67 -18.92 0.76
CA GLN A 215 -19.41 -19.05 1.53
C GLN A 215 -19.43 -18.43 2.93
N VAL A 216 -20.47 -17.69 3.31
CA VAL A 216 -20.56 -17.07 4.66
C VAL A 216 -21.12 -18.05 5.71
N LYS A 217 -21.57 -19.26 5.33
CA LYS A 217 -22.21 -20.24 6.23
C LYS A 217 -21.32 -21.38 6.75
N LEU A 218 -19.99 -21.30 6.65
CA LEU A 218 -19.09 -22.32 7.20
C LEU A 218 -18.15 -21.79 8.30
N VAL A 219 -18.63 -20.95 9.21
CA VAL A 219 -17.97 -20.75 10.52
C VAL A 219 -19.02 -20.54 11.61
N SER A 220 -19.89 -21.54 11.82
CA SER A 220 -20.64 -21.66 13.07
C SER A 220 -21.09 -23.11 13.27
N GLY A 221 -20.43 -23.81 14.18
CA GLY A 221 -20.98 -25.02 14.79
C GLY A 221 -20.08 -26.25 14.73
N LYS A 222 -19.22 -26.40 15.74
CA LYS A 222 -19.17 -27.56 16.65
C LYS A 222 -18.00 -27.39 17.63
N GLY A 223 -18.30 -27.00 18.86
CA GLY A 223 -17.45 -27.32 20.00
C GLY A 223 -17.65 -28.80 20.36
N PRO A 224 -16.65 -29.48 20.94
CA PRO A 224 -16.81 -30.87 21.35
C PRO A 224 -17.55 -30.95 22.68
N ASP A 225 -18.43 -31.95 22.79
CA ASP A 225 -18.88 -32.52 24.05
C ASP A 225 -17.72 -33.23 24.77
#